data_AF-A0A497MXQ2-F1
#
_entry.id   AF-A0A497MXQ2-F1
#
_cell.length_a   1.000
_cell.length_b   1.000
_cell.length_c   1.000
_cell.angle_alpha   90.00
_cell.angle_beta   90.00
_cell.angle_gamma   90.00
#
_symmetry.space_group_name_H-M   'P 1'
#
loop_
_entity.id
_entity.type
_entity.pdbx_description
1 polymer ?
#
loop_
_entity_poly.entity_id
_entity_poly.type
_entity_poly.pdbx_seq_one_letter_code
_entity_poly.pdbx_strand_id
1 'polypeptide(L)'
;MSNFKVKIYHFLPFLLTILLSILFAYILLKTYNIPPLRLTFPIKGSFLFDAFYFTLIVAFAGLAVYMLSKHKRFKILKVLIFLSYFTIVFILYVFYLPAFLWFIGVFNLPLSLPAFFLVCIVAASLTLYCIFVVKGLLRSILILVFVSSLGALLGFIIPTLS
;
A
#
# COMPACT_ATOMS: atom_id res chain seq x y z
N MET A 1 -23.63 2.43 -26.52
CA MET A 1 -22.75 3.28 -25.68
C MET A 1 -23.63 4.03 -24.70
N SER A 2 -23.55 3.73 -23.40
CA SER A 2 -24.36 4.43 -22.39
C SER A 2 -23.76 5.81 -22.10
N ASN A 3 -24.61 6.84 -22.08
CA ASN A 3 -24.24 8.21 -21.73
C ASN A 3 -23.82 8.29 -20.25
N PHE A 4 -22.52 8.12 -19.97
CA PHE A 4 -21.96 8.31 -18.63
C PHE A 4 -21.90 9.82 -18.31
N LYS A 5 -22.97 10.36 -17.72
CA LYS A 5 -22.97 11.73 -17.18
C LYS A 5 -22.25 11.74 -15.83
N VAL A 6 -21.02 12.25 -15.83
CA VAL A 6 -20.23 12.43 -14.60
C VAL A 6 -20.97 13.38 -13.66
N LYS A 7 -21.47 12.85 -12.55
CA LYS A 7 -22.07 13.63 -11.45
C LYS A 7 -21.04 13.83 -10.34
N ILE A 8 -21.17 14.90 -9.56
CA ILE A 8 -20.27 15.25 -8.43
C ILE A 8 -20.05 14.08 -7.46
N TYR A 9 -21.09 13.27 -7.21
CA TYR A 9 -20.99 12.08 -6.35
C TYR A 9 -19.97 11.02 -6.82
N HIS A 10 -19.57 11.02 -8.10
CA HIS A 10 -18.52 10.14 -8.61
C HIS A 10 -17.11 10.56 -8.14
N PHE A 11 -16.94 11.80 -7.68
CA PHE A 11 -15.69 12.29 -7.09
C PHE A 11 -15.56 11.99 -5.59
N LEU A 12 -16.66 11.56 -4.94
CA LEU A 12 -16.67 11.28 -3.51
C LEU A 12 -15.61 10.23 -3.09
N PRO A 13 -15.42 9.10 -3.80
CA PRO A 13 -14.41 8.12 -3.42
C PRO A 13 -13.00 8.71 -3.49
N PHE A 14 -12.74 9.57 -4.47
CA PHE A 14 -11.45 10.22 -4.66
C PHE A 14 -11.14 11.21 -3.53
N LEU A 15 -12.10 12.07 -3.17
CA LEU A 15 -11.98 12.97 -2.03
C LEU A 15 -11.74 12.21 -0.72
N LEU A 16 -12.49 11.12 -0.50
CA LEU A 16 -12.30 10.27 0.68
C LEU A 16 -10.91 9.63 0.70
N THR A 17 -10.41 9.13 -0.44
CA THR A 17 -9.05 8.57 -0.50
C THR A 17 -7.99 9.61 -0.18
N ILE A 18 -8.13 10.86 -0.65
CA ILE A 18 -7.19 11.93 -0.35
C ILE A 18 -7.21 12.26 1.15
N LEU A 19 -8.40 12.46 1.73
CA LEU A 19 -8.55 12.78 3.15
C LEU A 19 -7.95 11.68 4.03
N LEU A 20 -8.22 10.41 3.73
CA LEU A 20 -7.63 9.28 4.45
C LEU A 20 -6.11 9.19 4.25
N SER A 21 -5.62 9.49 3.05
CA SER A 21 -4.17 9.49 2.78
C SER A 21 -3.46 10.59 3.59
N ILE A 22 -4.06 11.79 3.71
CA ILE A 22 -3.53 12.88 4.54
C ILE A 22 -3.50 12.46 6.01
N LEU A 23 -4.57 11.84 6.51
CA LEU A 23 -4.63 11.33 7.89
C LEU A 23 -3.53 10.29 8.14
N PHE A 24 -3.35 9.33 7.23
CA PHE A 24 -2.31 8.31 7.35
C PHE A 24 -0.90 8.89 7.26
N ALA A 25 -0.67 9.88 6.39
CA ALA A 25 0.60 10.58 6.30
C ALA A 25 0.91 11.33 7.60
N TYR A 26 -0.10 11.98 8.20
CA TYR A 26 0.05 12.67 9.49
C TYR A 26 0.42 11.71 10.62
N ILE A 27 -0.24 10.54 10.69
CA ILE A 27 0.07 9.50 11.68
C ILE A 27 1.52 9.03 11.51
N LEU A 28 1.94 8.70 10.28
CA LEU A 28 3.33 8.28 10.00
C LEU A 28 4.35 9.34 10.38
N LEU A 29 4.09 10.61 10.01
CA LEU A 29 4.98 11.72 10.33
C LEU A 29 5.14 11.90 11.84
N LYS A 30 4.02 11.84 12.58
CA LYS A 30 4.04 12.00 14.04
C LYS A 30 4.74 10.85 14.77
N THR A 31 4.56 9.61 14.30
CA THR A 31 5.19 8.44 14.93
C THR A 31 6.67 8.33 14.60
N TYR A 32 7.04 8.45 13.32
CA TYR A 32 8.39 8.12 12.87
C TYR A 32 9.31 9.35 12.71
N ASN A 33 8.78 10.57 12.62
CA ASN A 33 9.46 11.85 12.30
C ASN A 33 10.23 11.87 10.96
N ILE A 34 10.89 10.78 10.59
CA ILE A 34 11.65 10.53 9.37
C ILE A 34 11.11 9.23 8.76
N PRO A 35 11.07 9.08 7.43
CA PRO A 35 10.67 7.83 6.81
C PRO A 35 11.52 6.64 7.30
N PRO A 36 10.89 5.61 7.90
CA PRO A 36 11.58 4.43 8.42
C PRO A 36 12.11 3.54 7.30
N LEU A 37 11.54 3.69 6.10
CA LEU A 37 12.06 3.16 4.86
C LEU A 37 12.29 4.36 3.93
N ARG A 38 13.54 4.65 3.55
CA ARG A 38 13.80 5.49 2.37
C ARG A 38 14.14 4.55 1.23
N LEU A 39 13.48 4.74 0.08
CA LEU A 39 13.95 4.09 -1.14
C LEU A 39 15.37 4.59 -1.41
N THR A 40 16.34 3.71 -1.20
CA THR A 40 17.73 3.97 -1.51
C THR A 40 17.96 3.46 -2.93
N PHE A 41 18.10 4.39 -3.86
CA PHE A 41 18.52 4.03 -5.21
C PHE A 41 19.98 3.55 -5.15
N PRO A 42 20.34 2.49 -5.91
CA PRO A 42 21.65 1.85 -5.83
C PRO A 42 22.81 2.78 -6.16
N ILE A 43 22.52 3.91 -6.81
CA ILE A 43 23.46 4.99 -7.11
C ILE A 43 22.83 6.26 -6.56
N LYS A 44 23.59 7.09 -5.83
CA LYS A 44 23.21 8.49 -5.56
C LYS A 44 23.22 9.24 -6.89
N GLY A 45 22.17 9.07 -7.67
CA GLY A 45 21.96 9.70 -8.97
C GLY A 45 21.33 11.08 -8.83
N SER A 46 21.23 11.79 -9.95
CA SER A 46 20.33 12.94 -10.05
C SER A 46 18.87 12.47 -9.97
N PHE A 47 17.95 13.36 -9.59
CA PHE A 47 16.50 13.07 -9.57
C PHE A 47 15.99 12.43 -10.88
N LEU A 48 16.51 12.86 -12.03
CA LEU A 48 16.18 12.30 -13.33
C LEU A 48 16.61 10.84 -13.46
N PHE A 49 17.74 10.46 -12.88
CA PHE A 49 18.22 9.08 -12.87
C PHE A 49 17.31 8.19 -12.01
N ASP A 50 16.90 8.66 -10.85
CA ASP A 50 15.98 7.93 -9.95
C ASP A 50 14.60 7.74 -10.60
N ALA A 51 14.06 8.79 -11.23
CA ALA A 51 12.80 8.73 -11.95
C ALA A 51 12.88 7.77 -13.16
N PHE A 52 13.97 7.83 -13.92
CA PHE A 52 14.21 6.92 -15.05
C PHE A 52 14.34 5.47 -14.57
N TYR A 53 15.13 5.22 -13.53
CA TYR A 53 15.33 3.88 -12.95
C TYR A 53 14.02 3.29 -12.41
N PHE A 54 13.22 4.09 -11.68
CA PHE A 54 11.89 3.69 -11.23
C PHE A 54 10.98 3.32 -12.41
N THR A 55 10.94 4.17 -13.44
CA THR A 55 10.13 3.92 -14.65
C THR A 55 10.55 2.64 -15.35
N LEU A 56 11.86 2.37 -15.42
CA LEU A 56 12.42 1.18 -16.04
C LEU A 56 12.03 -0.11 -15.29
N ILE A 57 12.08 -0.09 -13.96
CA ILE A 57 11.60 -1.19 -13.12
C ILE A 57 10.10 -1.45 -13.36
N VAL A 58 9.28 -0.40 -13.35
CA VAL A 58 7.84 -0.51 -13.60
C VAL A 58 7.56 -1.06 -15.00
N ALA A 59 8.30 -0.62 -16.01
CA ALA A 59 8.18 -1.11 -17.38
C ALA A 59 8.54 -2.60 -17.48
N PHE A 60 9.63 -3.04 -16.84
CA PHE A 60 10.00 -4.45 -16.79
C PHE A 60 8.96 -5.31 -16.07
N ALA A 61 8.44 -4.84 -14.94
CA ALA A 61 7.38 -5.52 -14.21
C ALA A 61 6.11 -5.65 -15.09
N GLY A 62 5.73 -4.58 -15.78
CA GLY A 62 4.62 -4.57 -16.73
C GLY A 62 4.82 -5.56 -17.89
N LEU A 63 6.03 -5.61 -18.45
CA LEU A 63 6.38 -6.54 -19.51
C LEU A 63 6.33 -8.00 -19.03
N ALA A 64 6.81 -8.29 -17.82
CA ALA A 64 6.72 -9.63 -17.23
C ALA A 64 5.25 -10.07 -17.06
N VAL A 65 4.38 -9.19 -16.56
CA VAL A 65 2.94 -9.46 -16.45
C VAL A 65 2.31 -9.69 -17.82
N TYR A 66 2.67 -8.86 -18.82
CA TYR A 66 2.20 -9.00 -20.20
C TYR A 66 2.60 -10.36 -20.80
N MET A 67 3.87 -10.76 -20.67
CA MET A 67 4.38 -12.03 -21.18
C MET A 67 3.67 -13.22 -20.51
N LEU A 68 3.49 -13.19 -19.19
CA LEU A 68 2.77 -14.23 -18.45
C LEU A 68 1.30 -14.35 -18.89
N SER A 69 0.65 -13.21 -19.16
CA SER A 69 -0.71 -13.15 -19.69
C SER A 69 -0.77 -13.72 -21.11
N LYS A 70 0.15 -13.30 -22.00
CA LYS A 70 0.26 -13.77 -23.39
C LYS A 70 0.46 -15.29 -23.47
N HIS A 71 1.28 -15.86 -22.58
CA HIS A 71 1.51 -17.30 -22.50
C HIS A 71 0.44 -18.07 -21.72
N LYS A 72 -0.69 -17.44 -21.37
CA LYS A 72 -1.82 -18.04 -20.64
C LYS A 72 -1.39 -18.68 -19.31
N ARG A 73 -0.31 -18.21 -18.68
CA ARG A 73 0.20 -18.70 -17.39
C ARG A 73 -0.57 -18.09 -16.22
N PHE A 74 -1.90 -18.13 -16.27
CA PHE A 74 -2.79 -17.48 -15.31
C PHE A 74 -2.58 -17.95 -13.87
N LYS A 75 -2.19 -19.21 -13.66
CA LYS A 75 -1.87 -19.74 -12.33
C LYS A 75 -0.69 -19.01 -11.69
N ILE A 76 0.38 -18.78 -12.46
CA ILE A 76 1.58 -18.06 -12.01
C ILE A 76 1.22 -16.60 -11.73
N LEU A 77 0.48 -15.97 -12.64
CA LEU A 77 0.04 -14.59 -12.50
C LEU A 77 -0.84 -14.39 -11.26
N LYS A 78 -1.76 -15.32 -10.97
CA LYS A 78 -2.59 -15.29 -9.75
C LYS A 78 -1.76 -15.39 -8.47
N VAL A 79 -0.75 -16.28 -8.45
CA VAL A 79 0.16 -16.42 -7.30
C VAL A 79 0.99 -15.15 -7.11
N LEU A 80 1.54 -14.58 -8.18
CA LEU A 80 2.31 -13.34 -8.12
C LEU A 80 1.47 -12.17 -7.60
N ILE A 81 0.24 -12.01 -8.10
CA ILE A 81 -0.68 -10.98 -7.61
C ILE A 81 -0.96 -11.20 -6.13
N PHE A 82 -1.34 -12.41 -5.72
CA PHE A 82 -1.63 -12.70 -4.32
C PHE A 82 -0.43 -12.41 -3.40
N LEU A 83 0.76 -12.82 -3.79
CA LEU A 83 1.99 -12.62 -3.03
C LEU A 83 2.38 -11.13 -2.95
N SER A 84 2.17 -10.39 -4.04
CA SER A 84 2.35 -8.93 -4.07
C SER A 84 1.36 -8.22 -3.14
N TYR A 85 0.08 -8.60 -3.18
CA TYR A 85 -0.91 -8.05 -2.25
C TYR A 85 -0.60 -8.41 -0.80
N PHE A 86 -0.20 -9.64 -0.51
CA PHE A 86 0.17 -10.07 0.83
C PHE A 86 1.36 -9.30 1.38
N THR A 87 2.42 -9.16 0.60
CA THR A 87 3.62 -8.42 1.00
C THR A 87 3.30 -6.94 1.27
N ILE A 88 2.52 -6.29 0.41
CA ILE A 88 2.10 -4.90 0.62
C ILE A 88 1.27 -4.76 1.90
N VAL A 89 0.22 -5.57 2.07
CA VAL A 89 -0.64 -5.49 3.27
C VAL A 89 0.17 -5.77 4.53
N PHE A 90 1.07 -6.75 4.50
CA PHE A 90 1.96 -7.05 5.61
C PHE A 90 2.86 -5.86 5.97
N ILE A 91 3.50 -5.24 4.97
CA ILE A 91 4.31 -4.02 5.16
C ILE A 91 3.47 -2.90 5.77
N LEU A 92 2.24 -2.69 5.29
CA LEU A 92 1.32 -1.70 5.86
C LEU A 92 1.05 -1.98 7.33
N TYR A 93 0.79 -3.23 7.74
CA TYR A 93 0.60 -3.56 9.15
C TYR A 93 1.85 -3.32 9.99
N VAL A 94 3.03 -3.67 9.49
CA VAL A 94 4.30 -3.47 10.21
C VAL A 94 4.55 -1.99 10.52
N PHE A 95 4.18 -1.08 9.63
CA PHE A 95 4.37 0.36 9.85
C PHE A 95 3.18 1.06 10.51
N TYR A 96 1.95 0.72 10.15
CA TYR A 96 0.78 1.42 10.68
C TYR A 96 0.34 0.89 12.04
N LEU A 97 0.54 -0.38 12.37
CA LEU A 97 0.07 -0.95 13.64
C LEU A 97 0.82 -0.34 14.85
N PRO A 98 2.17 -0.23 14.85
CA PRO A 98 2.89 0.50 15.90
C PRO A 98 2.52 1.98 15.94
N ALA A 99 2.40 2.63 14.78
CA ALA A 99 2.04 4.04 14.69
C ALA A 99 0.65 4.33 15.27
N PHE A 100 -0.31 3.46 15.00
CA PHE A 100 -1.65 3.56 15.54
C PHE A 100 -1.70 3.31 17.05
N LEU A 101 -0.96 2.31 17.55
CA LEU A 101 -0.84 2.06 18.99
C LEU A 101 -0.22 3.24 19.73
N TRP A 102 0.82 3.86 19.16
CA TRP A 102 1.41 5.09 19.70
C TRP A 102 0.42 6.26 19.68
N PHE A 103 -0.31 6.43 18.58
CA PHE A 103 -1.29 7.51 18.44
C PHE A 103 -2.43 7.43 19.48
N ILE A 104 -2.85 6.22 19.87
CA ILE A 104 -3.88 5.99 20.90
C ILE A 104 -3.27 6.01 22.32
N GLY A 105 -1.95 6.10 22.47
CA GLY A 105 -1.27 6.13 23.76
C GLY A 105 -1.07 4.76 24.39
N VAL A 106 -1.27 3.67 23.64
CA VAL A 106 -1.07 2.28 24.10
C VAL A 106 0.36 1.84 23.71
N PHE A 107 1.36 2.51 24.26
CA PHE A 107 2.75 2.33 23.81
C PHE A 107 3.47 1.13 24.46
N ASN A 108 2.85 0.47 25.45
CA ASN A 108 3.45 -0.61 26.23
C ASN A 108 2.61 -1.89 26.21
N LEU A 109 2.24 -2.37 25.03
CA LEU A 109 1.87 -3.79 24.92
C LEU A 109 3.17 -4.60 24.95
N PRO A 110 3.43 -5.44 25.97
CA PRO A 110 4.63 -6.27 26.05
C PRO A 110 4.50 -7.46 25.07
N LEU A 111 4.35 -7.16 23.78
CA LEU A 111 4.38 -8.14 22.72
C LEU A 111 5.85 -8.46 22.42
N SER A 112 6.22 -9.72 22.56
CA SER A 112 7.49 -10.20 22.04
C SER A 112 7.54 -9.99 20.52
N LEU A 113 8.73 -9.73 19.96
CA LEU A 113 8.89 -9.54 18.51
C LEU A 113 8.21 -10.63 17.66
N PRO A 114 8.29 -11.94 18.01
CA PRO A 114 7.59 -12.99 17.27
C PRO A 114 6.07 -12.84 17.32
N ALA A 115 5.51 -12.47 18.48
CA ALA A 115 4.07 -12.27 18.66
C ALA A 115 3.58 -11.10 17.80
N PHE A 116 4.34 -10.00 17.72
CA PHE A 116 4.01 -8.86 16.87
C PHE A 116 3.92 -9.25 15.38
N PHE A 117 4.92 -9.99 14.87
CA PHE A 117 4.90 -10.45 13.48
C PHE A 117 3.77 -11.43 13.20
N LEU A 118 3.46 -12.32 14.15
CA LEU A 118 2.33 -13.24 14.04
C LEU A 118 1.01 -12.46 13.92
N VAL A 119 0.79 -11.44 14.76
CA VAL A 119 -0.38 -10.57 14.67
C VAL A 119 -0.45 -9.88 13.30
N CYS A 120 0.67 -9.37 12.79
CA CYS A 120 0.72 -8.74 11.46
C CYS A 120 0.39 -9.74 10.33
N ILE A 121 0.88 -10.98 10.40
CA ILE A 121 0.58 -12.03 9.42
C ILE A 121 -0.91 -12.40 9.45
N VAL A 122 -1.46 -12.61 10.65
CA VAL A 122 -2.88 -12.95 10.83
C VAL A 122 -3.75 -11.81 10.33
N ALA A 123 -3.47 -10.57 10.72
CA ALA A 123 -4.20 -9.39 10.25
C ALA A 123 -4.10 -9.21 8.73
N ALA A 124 -2.92 -9.40 8.15
CA ALA A 124 -2.72 -9.32 6.69
C ALA A 124 -3.54 -10.39 5.95
N SER A 125 -3.51 -11.64 6.42
CA SER A 125 -4.26 -12.73 5.82
C SER A 125 -5.78 -12.51 5.90
N LEU A 126 -6.29 -12.03 7.04
CA LEU A 126 -7.71 -11.67 7.22
C LEU A 126 -8.12 -10.53 6.28
N THR A 127 -7.30 -9.49 6.14
CA THR A 127 -7.59 -8.37 5.26
C THR A 127 -7.63 -8.80 3.79
N LEU A 128 -6.72 -9.66 3.35
CA LEU A 128 -6.77 -10.22 2.01
C LEU A 128 -7.98 -11.13 1.79
N TYR A 129 -8.33 -11.94 2.80
CA TYR A 129 -9.54 -12.75 2.76
C TYR A 129 -10.77 -11.87 2.54
N CYS A 130 -10.89 -10.77 3.30
CA CYS A 130 -11.98 -9.82 3.15
C CYS A 130 -11.95 -9.09 1.78
N ILE A 131 -10.77 -8.78 1.23
CA ILE A 131 -10.66 -8.12 -0.09
C ILE A 131 -11.05 -9.06 -1.23
N PHE A 132 -10.65 -10.34 -1.18
CA PHE A 132 -10.85 -11.28 -2.29
C PHE A 132 -12.15 -12.09 -2.20
N VAL A 133 -12.62 -12.40 -1.00
CA VAL A 133 -13.75 -13.32 -0.78
C VAL A 133 -15.03 -12.57 -0.43
N VAL A 134 -14.96 -11.59 0.46
CA VAL A 134 -16.15 -10.86 0.94
C VAL A 134 -16.63 -9.87 -0.12
N LYS A 135 -17.95 -9.78 -0.31
CA LYS A 135 -18.59 -8.85 -1.25
C LYS A 135 -19.34 -7.75 -0.48
N GLY A 136 -19.53 -6.60 -1.12
CA GLY A 136 -20.31 -5.49 -0.57
C GLY A 136 -19.47 -4.40 0.07
N LEU A 137 -20.08 -3.67 1.00
CA LEU A 137 -19.57 -2.40 1.54
C LEU A 137 -18.26 -2.55 2.32
N LEU A 138 -18.10 -3.64 3.09
CA LEU A 138 -16.86 -3.94 3.83
C LEU A 138 -15.64 -4.03 2.91
N ARG A 139 -15.78 -4.71 1.76
CA ARG A 139 -14.72 -4.80 0.76
C ARG A 139 -14.36 -3.42 0.20
N SER A 140 -15.37 -2.60 -0.12
CA SER A 140 -15.14 -1.25 -0.65
C SER A 140 -14.40 -0.36 0.36
N ILE A 141 -14.77 -0.42 1.64
CA ILE A 141 -14.08 0.32 2.71
C ILE A 141 -12.64 -0.17 2.85
N LEU A 142 -12.41 -1.49 2.90
CA LEU A 142 -11.07 -2.05 3.03
C LEU A 142 -10.17 -1.69 1.83
N ILE A 143 -10.71 -1.72 0.61
CA ILE A 143 -9.97 -1.26 -0.57
C ILE A 143 -9.64 0.22 -0.46
N LEU A 144 -10.58 1.04 0.00
CA LEU A 144 -10.37 2.49 0.16
C LEU A 144 -9.26 2.76 1.19
N VAL A 145 -9.31 2.08 2.34
CA VAL A 145 -8.27 2.15 3.39
C VAL A 145 -6.92 1.64 2.87
N PHE A 146 -6.91 0.51 2.17
CA PHE A 146 -5.71 -0.07 1.57
C PHE A 146 -5.05 0.89 0.57
N VAL A 147 -5.82 1.45 -0.37
CA VAL A 147 -5.29 2.39 -1.37
C VAL A 147 -4.78 3.67 -0.71
N SER A 148 -5.50 4.18 0.28
CA SER A 148 -5.12 5.41 0.99
C SER A 148 -3.84 5.23 1.83
N SER A 149 -3.75 4.11 2.55
CA SER A 149 -2.55 3.79 3.34
C SER A 149 -1.33 3.51 2.47
N LEU A 150 -1.51 2.83 1.33
CA LEU A 150 -0.47 2.62 0.34
C LEU A 150 0.02 3.95 -0.26
N GLY A 151 -0.90 4.83 -0.65
CA GLY A 151 -0.57 6.15 -1.20
C GLY A 151 0.20 7.02 -0.20
N ALA A 152 -0.24 7.07 1.05
CA ALA A 152 0.44 7.78 2.11
C ALA A 152 1.84 7.22 2.41
N LEU A 153 1.98 5.90 2.47
CA LEU A 153 3.26 5.23 2.70
C LEU A 153 4.23 5.48 1.53
N LEU A 154 3.79 5.37 0.27
CA LEU A 154 4.62 5.69 -0.89
C LEU A 154 5.08 7.15 -0.87
N GLY A 155 4.16 8.09 -0.60
CA GLY A 155 4.50 9.51 -0.48
C GLY A 155 5.47 9.82 0.66
N PHE A 156 5.46 9.02 1.73
CA PHE A 156 6.39 9.17 2.84
C PHE A 156 7.77 8.59 2.54
N ILE A 157 7.84 7.45 1.82
CA ILE A 157 9.07 6.69 1.54
C ILE A 157 9.84 7.25 0.34
N ILE A 158 9.14 7.77 -0.67
CA ILE A 158 9.77 8.35 -1.87
C ILE A 158 10.35 9.72 -1.48
N PRO A 159 11.66 9.97 -1.67
CA PRO A 159 12.22 11.28 -1.44
C PRO A 159 11.56 12.29 -2.39
N THR A 160 10.85 13.27 -1.83
CA THR A 160 10.30 14.39 -2.59
C THR A 160 11.42 15.37 -2.93
N LEU A 161 11.21 16.17 -3.98
CA LEU A 161 12.07 17.28 -4.36
C LEU A 161 12.19 18.26 -3.18
N SER A 162 13.25 18.15 -2.39
CA SER A 162 13.66 19.11 -1.36
C SER A 162 15.12 19.48 -1.55
#